data_AF-A0A645JND8-F1
#
_entry.id   AF-A0A645JND8-F1
#
_cell.length_a   1.000
_cell.length_b   1.000
_cell.length_c   1.000
_cell.angle_alpha   90.00
_cell.angle_beta   90.00
_cell.angle_gamma   90.00
#
_symmetry.space_group_name_H-M   'P 1'
#
loop_
_entity.id
_entity.type
_entity.pdbx_description
1 polymer ?
#
loop_
_entity_poly.entity_id
_entity_poly.type
_entity_poly.pdbx_seq_one_letter_code
_entity_poly.pdbx_strand_id
1 'polypeptide(L)'
;MPDGRVLRSSTIFIRDDEGKILGSLCLNQDLTDYIVAKNLLEDAVSFTPPDVESPRETFAQDISEVMESVVDTEVSLFQKPVAYMQKEDKLSIVSKLEQKGIFAVKNAVEYVAECLGVSNFTVYNYLKEVRGKAKNA
;
A
#
# COMPACT_ATOMS: atom_id res chain seq x y z
N MET A 1 7.08 5.50 -2.43
CA MET A 1 8.55 5.36 -2.49
C MET A 1 8.92 3.93 -2.11
N PRO A 2 10.09 3.40 -2.49
CA PRO A 2 10.48 2.02 -2.18
C PRO A 2 10.46 1.66 -0.69
N ASP A 3 10.52 2.66 0.19
CA ASP A 3 10.43 2.53 1.66
C ASP A 3 9.00 2.73 2.22
N GLY A 4 7.99 2.83 1.36
CA GLY A 4 6.58 2.97 1.76
C GLY A 4 6.12 4.40 2.02
N ARG A 5 6.97 5.42 1.82
CA ARG A 5 6.56 6.83 1.95
C ARG A 5 5.71 7.29 0.76
N VAL A 6 4.75 8.17 1.04
CA VAL A 6 3.86 8.74 0.02
C VAL A 6 4.43 10.08 -0.44
N LEU A 7 4.74 10.19 -1.73
CA LEU A 7 5.32 11.39 -2.33
C LEU A 7 4.34 12.00 -3.33
N ARG A 8 4.12 13.31 -3.25
CA ARG A 8 3.51 14.08 -4.33
C ARG A 8 4.61 14.83 -5.08
N SER A 9 4.67 14.62 -6.39
CA SER A 9 5.51 15.40 -7.29
C SER A 9 4.64 16.35 -8.10
N SER A 10 5.11 17.58 -8.31
CA SER A 10 4.46 18.56 -9.18
C SER A 10 5.51 19.17 -10.10
N THR A 11 5.27 19.09 -11.40
CA THR A 11 6.20 19.57 -12.43
C THR A 11 5.60 20.76 -13.15
N ILE A 12 6.38 21.85 -13.22
CA ILE A 12 6.02 23.07 -13.91
C ILE A 12 7.03 23.29 -15.03
N PHE A 13 6.58 23.34 -16.28
CA PHE A 13 7.45 23.65 -17.41
C PHE A 13 7.70 25.15 -17.47
N ILE A 14 8.99 25.53 -17.52
CA ILE A 14 9.42 26.91 -17.73
C ILE A 14 9.62 27.09 -19.23
N ARG A 15 8.98 28.13 -19.78
CA ARG A 15 9.00 28.44 -21.21
C ARG A 15 9.57 29.83 -21.44
N ASP A 16 10.22 30.04 -22.57
CA ASP A 16 10.57 31.38 -23.05
C ASP A 16 9.35 32.12 -23.62
N ASP A 17 9.57 33.36 -24.06
CA ASP A 17 8.54 34.23 -24.66
C ASP A 17 7.98 33.67 -25.98
N GLU A 18 8.70 32.75 -26.63
CA GLU A 18 8.25 32.04 -27.83
C GLU A 18 7.51 30.72 -27.51
N GLY A 19 7.35 30.38 -26.22
CA GLY A 19 6.65 29.19 -25.74
C GLY A 19 7.50 27.91 -25.72
N LYS A 20 8.79 27.98 -26.06
CA LYS A 20 9.71 26.84 -26.06
C LYS A 20 10.12 26.49 -24.63
N ILE A 21 10.13 25.19 -24.32
CA ILE A 21 10.50 24.69 -23.00
C ILE A 21 12.00 24.92 -22.78
N LEU A 22 12.33 25.72 -21.77
CA LEU A 22 13.71 25.96 -21.31
C LEU A 22 14.12 24.96 -20.21
N GLY A 23 13.14 24.45 -19.45
CA GLY A 23 13.36 23.50 -18.37
C GLY A 23 12.09 23.23 -17.58
N SER A 24 12.25 22.64 -16.39
CA SER A 24 11.13 22.37 -15.49
C SER A 24 11.51 22.56 -14.03
N LEU A 25 10.59 23.11 -13.24
CA LEU A 25 10.64 23.10 -11.78
C LEU A 25 9.87 21.89 -11.26
N CYS A 26 10.50 21.04 -10.46
CA CYS A 26 9.87 19.90 -9.82
C CYS A 26 9.80 20.12 -8.31
N LEU A 27 8.59 20.06 -7.74
CA LEU A 27 8.35 20.13 -6.30
C LEU A 27 7.98 18.73 -5.81
N ASN A 28 8.82 18.14 -4.97
CA ASN A 28 8.60 16.82 -4.36
C ASN A 28 8.29 17.00 -2.87
N GLN A 29 7.11 16.56 -2.45
CA GLN A 29 6.65 16.68 -1.07
C GLN A 29 6.31 15.31 -0.49
N ASP A 30 6.89 14.98 0.66
CA ASP A 30 6.51 13.82 1.45
C ASP A 30 5.19 14.12 2.18
N LEU A 31 4.16 13.33 1.89
CA LEU A 31 2.82 13.45 2.43
C LEU A 31 2.54 12.49 3.58
N THR A 32 3.50 11.64 3.95
CA THR A 32 3.29 10.55 4.92
C THR A 32 2.70 11.05 6.24
N ASP A 33 3.30 12.08 6.84
CA ASP A 33 2.80 12.66 8.10
C ASP A 33 1.48 13.41 7.96
N TYR A 34 1.25 14.05 6.82
CA TYR A 34 -0.01 14.75 6.55
C TYR A 34 -1.18 13.77 6.48
N ILE A 35 -0.95 12.57 5.93
CA ILE A 35 -1.95 11.50 5.89
C ILE A 35 -2.22 10.98 7.30
N VAL A 36 -1.20 10.80 8.14
CA VAL A 36 -1.40 10.41 9.55
C VAL A 36 -2.23 11.44 10.29
N ALA A 37 -1.87 12.72 10.16
CA ALA A 37 -2.61 13.80 10.79
C ALA A 37 -4.06 13.86 10.30
N LYS A 38 -4.30 13.69 8.99
CA LYS A 38 -5.64 13.60 8.40
C LYS A 38 -6.45 12.46 9.02
N ASN A 39 -5.90 11.25 9.06
CA ASN A 39 -6.62 10.08 9.58
C ASN A 39 -6.96 10.25 11.07
N LEU A 40 -6.02 10.78 11.87
CA LEU A 40 -6.28 11.08 13.28
C LEU A 40 -7.42 12.09 13.47
N LEU A 41 -7.47 13.11 12.62
CA LEU A 41 -8.53 14.11 12.67
C LEU A 41 -9.87 13.51 12.20
N GLU A 42 -9.88 12.72 11.13
CA GLU A 42 -11.07 12.02 10.63
C GLU A 42 -11.66 11.08 11.68
N ASP A 43 -10.83 10.28 12.34
CA ASP A 43 -11.25 9.37 13.40
C ASP A 43 -11.80 10.13 14.61
N ALA A 44 -11.14 11.22 15.02
CA ALA A 44 -11.56 12.01 16.17
C ALA A 44 -12.91 12.72 15.98
N VAL A 45 -13.31 12.98 14.74
CA VAL A 45 -14.58 13.66 14.40
C VAL A 45 -15.62 12.71 13.81
N SER A 46 -15.32 11.42 13.66
CA SER A 46 -16.25 10.43 13.14
C SER A 46 -17.21 9.97 14.24
N PHE A 47 -18.49 10.32 14.09
CA PHE A 47 -19.57 9.89 14.97
C PHE A 47 -20.38 8.72 14.38
N THR A 48 -20.06 8.32 13.15
CA THR A 48 -20.66 7.16 12.51
C THR A 48 -19.90 5.92 12.97
N PRO A 49 -20.57 4.87 13.49
CA PRO A 49 -19.91 3.58 13.69
C PRO A 49 -19.25 3.16 12.38
N PRO A 50 -18.06 2.50 12.41
CA PRO A 50 -17.33 2.16 11.19
C PRO A 50 -18.31 1.48 10.24
N ASP A 51 -18.50 2.10 9.07
CA ASP A 51 -19.40 1.56 8.05
C ASP A 51 -19.02 0.10 7.87
N VAL A 52 -19.99 -0.80 8.04
CA VAL A 52 -19.81 -2.16 7.59
C VAL A 52 -19.69 -2.02 6.09
N GLU A 53 -18.46 -1.98 5.58
CA GLU A 53 -18.16 -1.79 4.16
C GLU A 53 -19.10 -2.72 3.40
N SER A 54 -20.07 -2.11 2.72
CA SER A 54 -20.93 -2.85 1.81
C SER A 54 -19.97 -3.48 0.80
N PRO A 55 -20.09 -4.80 0.49
CA PRO A 55 -19.17 -5.44 -0.42
C PRO A 55 -19.15 -4.63 -1.71
N ARG A 56 -18.04 -3.93 -1.97
CA ARG A 56 -17.82 -3.33 -3.28
C ARG A 56 -17.71 -4.52 -4.22
N GLU A 57 -18.70 -4.70 -5.08
CA GLU A 57 -18.59 -5.65 -6.18
C GLU A 57 -17.47 -5.15 -7.08
N THR A 58 -16.28 -5.71 -6.88
CA THR A 58 -15.15 -5.48 -7.78
C THR A 58 -15.47 -6.20 -9.09
N PHE A 59 -15.94 -5.45 -10.09
CA PHE A 59 -16.02 -5.91 -11.47
C PHE A 59 -14.60 -6.01 -12.05
N ALA A 60 -13.82 -6.96 -11.54
CA ALA A 60 -12.49 -7.24 -12.04
C ALA A 60 -12.59 -7.93 -13.40
N GLN A 61 -11.88 -7.41 -14.39
CA GLN A 61 -11.80 -8.00 -15.73
C GLN A 61 -10.79 -9.16 -15.78
N ASP A 62 -9.87 -9.22 -14.80
CA ASP A 62 -8.84 -10.26 -14.66
C ASP A 62 -8.61 -10.66 -13.18
N ILE A 63 -8.14 -11.89 -12.95
CA ILE A 63 -7.73 -12.43 -11.65
C ILE A 63 -6.63 -11.57 -11.00
N SER A 64 -5.76 -10.97 -11.80
CA SER A 64 -4.73 -10.04 -11.30
C SER A 64 -5.35 -8.81 -10.61
N GLU A 65 -6.41 -8.21 -11.17
CA GLU A 65 -7.09 -7.06 -10.56
C GLU A 65 -7.78 -7.43 -9.24
N VAL A 66 -8.33 -8.65 -9.15
CA VAL A 66 -8.89 -9.17 -7.89
C VAL A 66 -7.79 -9.29 -6.83
N MET A 67 -6.63 -9.84 -7.20
CA MET A 67 -5.50 -9.98 -6.30
C MET A 67 -5.01 -8.62 -5.79
N GLU A 68 -4.82 -7.66 -6.69
CA GLU A 68 -4.39 -6.30 -6.36
C GLU A 68 -5.40 -5.63 -5.42
N SER A 69 -6.70 -5.70 -5.74
CA SER A 69 -7.76 -5.15 -4.88
C SER A 69 -7.75 -5.76 -3.48
N VAL A 70 -7.55 -7.07 -3.34
CA VAL A 70 -7.51 -7.72 -2.02
C VAL A 70 -6.27 -7.30 -1.22
N VAL A 71 -5.13 -7.16 -1.89
CA VAL A 71 -3.88 -6.68 -1.25
C VAL A 71 -4.08 -5.24 -0.75
N ASP A 72 -4.62 -4.37 -1.59
CA ASP A 72 -4.84 -2.95 -1.24
C ASP A 72 -5.81 -2.80 -0.08
N THR A 73 -6.91 -3.58 -0.08
CA THR A 73 -7.86 -3.60 1.03
C THR A 73 -7.16 -4.02 2.33
N GLU A 74 -6.41 -5.12 2.35
CA GLU A 74 -5.73 -5.59 3.57
C GLU A 74 -4.68 -4.61 4.10
N VAL A 75 -3.96 -3.93 3.20
CA VAL A 75 -3.01 -2.87 3.58
C VAL A 75 -3.75 -1.65 4.16
N SER A 76 -4.87 -1.24 3.56
CA SER A 76 -5.66 -0.10 4.04
C SER A 76 -6.31 -0.34 5.41
N LEU A 77 -6.72 -1.58 5.69
CA LEU A 77 -7.35 -1.97 6.97
C LEU A 77 -6.40 -1.83 8.17
N PHE A 78 -5.09 -1.80 7.94
CA PHE A 78 -4.11 -1.55 9.01
C PHE A 78 -4.06 -0.08 9.47
N GLN A 79 -4.70 0.84 8.73
CA GLN A 79 -4.82 2.27 9.05
C GLN A 79 -3.50 2.95 9.48
N LYS A 80 -2.38 2.44 8.97
CA LYS A 80 -1.02 2.88 9.32
C LYS A 80 -0.22 3.03 8.03
N PRO A 81 0.48 4.16 7.81
CA PRO A 81 1.34 4.28 6.64
C PRO A 81 2.40 3.18 6.63
N VAL A 82 2.65 2.61 5.46
CA VAL A 82 3.60 1.52 5.25
C VAL A 82 5.01 1.89 5.75
N ALA A 83 5.41 3.16 5.61
CA ALA A 83 6.66 3.69 6.14
C ALA A 83 6.80 3.55 7.67
N TYR A 84 5.69 3.49 8.41
CA TYR A 84 5.68 3.36 9.88
C TYR A 84 5.42 1.93 10.35
N MET A 85 5.06 1.03 9.43
CA MET A 85 4.82 -0.38 9.75
C MET A 85 6.11 -1.05 10.23
N GLN A 86 6.01 -1.68 11.39
CA GLN A 86 7.07 -2.53 11.93
C GLN A 86 7.00 -3.93 11.29
N LYS A 87 7.99 -4.78 11.58
CA LYS A 87 8.06 -6.14 11.02
C LYS A 87 6.80 -6.94 11.35
N GLU A 88 6.28 -6.80 12.56
CA GLU A 88 5.11 -7.50 13.07
C GLU A 88 3.83 -7.11 12.32
N ASP A 89 3.70 -5.82 11.97
CA ASP A 89 2.59 -5.30 11.15
C ASP A 89 2.62 -5.96 9.76
N LYS A 90 3.79 -5.91 9.10
CA LYS A 90 3.97 -6.47 7.75
C LYS A 90 3.78 -7.99 7.74
N LEU A 91 4.27 -8.70 8.76
CA LEU A 91 4.04 -10.14 8.93
C LEU A 91 2.55 -10.48 9.08
N SER A 92 1.81 -9.65 9.81
CA SER A 92 0.37 -9.84 10.00
C SER A 92 -0.40 -9.66 8.69
N ILE A 93 -0.04 -8.66 7.88
CA ILE A 93 -0.60 -8.49 6.53
C ILE A 93 -0.28 -9.71 5.65
N VAL A 94 0.99 -10.12 5.58
CA VAL A 94 1.40 -11.30 4.78
C VAL A 94 0.67 -12.56 5.24
N SER A 95 0.45 -12.73 6.55
CA SER A 95 -0.32 -13.85 7.09
C SER A 95 -1.78 -13.86 6.60
N LYS A 96 -2.46 -12.71 6.63
CA LYS A 96 -3.84 -12.60 6.13
C LYS A 96 -3.91 -12.86 4.62
N LEU A 97 -2.96 -12.32 3.85
CA LEU A 97 -2.91 -12.53 2.40
C LEU A 97 -2.65 -14.01 2.04
N GLU A 98 -1.80 -14.70 2.79
CA GLU A 98 -1.56 -16.13 2.65
C GLU A 98 -2.83 -16.95 2.94
N GLN A 99 -3.56 -16.61 4.01
CA GLN A 99 -4.84 -17.27 4.33
C GLN A 99 -5.89 -17.07 3.24
N LYS A 100 -5.86 -15.93 2.54
CA LYS A 100 -6.72 -15.63 1.38
C LYS A 100 -6.23 -16.25 0.07
N GLY A 101 -5.11 -17.00 0.08
CA GLY A 101 -4.57 -17.67 -1.11
C GLY A 101 -3.94 -16.74 -2.14
N ILE A 102 -3.63 -15.49 -1.77
CA ILE A 102 -3.15 -14.46 -2.71
C ILE A 102 -1.84 -14.87 -3.39
N PHE A 103 -0.94 -15.52 -2.65
CA PHE A 103 0.37 -15.94 -3.17
C PHE A 103 0.33 -17.14 -4.13
N ALA A 104 -0.86 -17.70 -4.41
CA ALA A 104 -1.03 -18.66 -5.50
C ALA A 104 -1.16 -17.98 -6.88
N VAL A 105 -1.46 -16.68 -6.91
CA VAL A 105 -1.60 -15.89 -8.13
C VAL A 105 -0.21 -15.46 -8.63
N LYS A 106 -0.02 -15.48 -9.95
CA LYS A 106 1.23 -15.05 -10.57
C LYS A 106 1.51 -13.58 -10.25
N ASN A 107 2.77 -13.25 -10.01
CA ASN A 107 3.26 -11.90 -9.67
C ASN A 107 2.75 -11.32 -8.34
N ALA A 108 2.06 -12.10 -7.50
CA ALA A 108 1.55 -11.60 -6.22
C ALA A 108 2.67 -11.18 -5.25
N VAL A 109 3.83 -11.85 -5.29
CA VAL A 109 4.97 -11.51 -4.42
C VAL A 109 5.54 -10.14 -4.76
N GLU A 110 5.67 -9.85 -6.05
CA GLU A 110 6.14 -8.57 -6.59
C GLU A 110 5.20 -7.43 -6.16
N TYR A 111 3.88 -7.61 -6.34
CA TYR A 111 2.90 -6.60 -5.95
C TYR A 111 2.88 -6.34 -4.44
N VAL A 112 2.87 -7.41 -3.63
CA VAL A 112 2.92 -7.28 -2.16
C VAL A 112 4.21 -6.61 -1.69
N ALA A 113 5.35 -6.91 -2.33
CA ALA A 113 6.62 -6.28 -2.00
C ALA A 113 6.57 -4.76 -2.24
N GLU A 114 6.01 -4.34 -3.36
CA GLU A 114 5.78 -2.93 -3.70
C GLU A 114 4.86 -2.26 -2.68
N CYS A 115 3.68 -2.83 -2.42
CA CYS A 115 2.71 -2.26 -1.48
C CYS A 115 3.25 -2.17 -0.05
N LEU A 116 4.09 -3.12 0.38
CA LEU A 116 4.69 -3.11 1.71
C LEU A 116 6.03 -2.37 1.80
N GLY A 117 6.54 -1.81 0.69
CA GLY A 117 7.82 -1.11 0.66
C GLY A 117 8.98 -1.99 1.14
N VAL A 118 9.06 -3.23 0.64
CA VAL A 118 10.10 -4.20 0.97
C VAL A 118 10.57 -4.93 -0.29
N SER A 119 11.64 -5.72 -0.19
CA SER A 119 12.10 -6.55 -1.32
C SER A 119 11.28 -7.84 -1.46
N ASN A 120 11.25 -8.42 -2.67
CA ASN A 120 10.65 -9.75 -2.90
C ASN A 120 11.26 -10.80 -1.97
N PHE A 121 12.57 -10.73 -1.74
CA PHE A 121 13.27 -11.60 -0.78
C PHE A 121 12.70 -11.47 0.64
N THR A 122 12.39 -10.25 1.08
CA THR A 122 11.75 -9.99 2.38
C THR A 122 10.36 -10.63 2.45
N VAL A 123 9.55 -10.52 1.39
CA VAL A 123 8.23 -11.18 1.33
C VAL A 123 8.35 -12.69 1.41
N TYR A 124 9.30 -13.30 0.68
CA TYR A 124 9.57 -14.74 0.79
C TYR A 124 10.00 -15.16 2.21
N ASN A 125 10.80 -14.33 2.89
CA ASN A 125 11.16 -14.58 4.29
C ASN A 125 9.96 -14.50 5.22
N TYR A 126 9.07 -13.52 5.04
CA TYR A 126 7.83 -13.40 5.79
C TYR A 126 6.92 -14.61 5.56
N LEU A 127 6.75 -15.05 4.31
CA LEU A 127 6.00 -16.27 3.97
C LEU A 127 6.56 -17.51 4.66
N LYS A 128 7.88 -17.66 4.67
CA LYS A 128 8.55 -18.76 5.37
C LYS A 128 8.28 -18.72 6.87
N GLU A 129 8.33 -17.54 7.48
CA GLU A 129 8.05 -17.36 8.92
C GLU A 129 6.58 -17.67 9.24
N VAL A 130 5.63 -17.16 8.45
CA VAL A 130 4.19 -17.38 8.60
C VAL A 130 3.86 -18.88 8.47
N ARG A 131 4.33 -19.53 7.40
CA ARG A 131 4.11 -20.97 7.17
C ARG A 131 4.81 -21.84 8.21
N GLY A 132 5.93 -21.37 8.77
CA GLY A 132 6.65 -22.02 9.85
C GLY A 132 5.88 -21.98 11.18
N LYS A 133 5.23 -20.85 11.50
CA LYS A 133 4.37 -20.73 12.69
C LYS A 133 3.12 -21.61 12.58
N ALA A 134 2.49 -21.69 11.41
CA ALA A 134 1.31 -22.52 11.18
C ALA A 134 1.55 -24.04 11.33
N LYS A 135 2.80 -24.50 11.21
CA LYS A 135 3.16 -25.92 11.44
C LYS A 135 3.44 -26.27 12.91
N ASN A 136 3.61 -25.27 13.76
CA ASN A 136 3.98 -25.42 15.16
C ASN A 136 2.84 -25.01 16.12
N ALA A 137 1.65 -24.72 15.59
CA ALA A 137 0.42 -24.44 16.31
C ALA A 137 -0.55 -25.60 16.10
#